data_AF-A0A4Y9AA19-F1
#
_entry.id   AF-A0A4Y9AA19-F1
#
_cell.length_a   1.000
_cell.length_b   1.000
_cell.length_c   1.000
_cell.angle_alpha   90.00
_cell.angle_beta   90.00
_cell.angle_gamma   90.00
#
_symmetry.space_group_name_H-M   'P 1'
#
loop_
_entity.id
_entity.type
_entity.pdbx_description
1 polymer ?
#
loop_
_entity_poly.entity_id
_entity_poly.type
_entity_poly.pdbx_seq_one_letter_code
_entity_poly.pdbx_strand_id
1 'polypeptide(L)' 'MRKSLIASGVLEENSNKKLYEFTDDYIFYSPSYAAAAIAGGSVNGRREWKYKGKNLNEMESEDLK' A
#
# COMPACT_ATOMS: atom_id res chain seq x y z
N MET A 1 5.32 -10.88 2.72
CA MET A 1 4.63 -9.95 1.81
C MET A 1 5.34 -9.86 0.46
N ARG A 2 6.45 -9.12 0.31
CA ARG A 2 7.13 -8.91 -0.99
C ARG A 2 7.32 -10.18 -1.82
N LYS A 3 7.88 -11.25 -1.22
CA LYS A 3 8.08 -12.54 -1.90
C LYS A 3 6.78 -13.13 -2.47
N SER A 4 5.66 -12.94 -1.79
CA SER A 4 4.35 -13.43 -2.23
C SER A 4 3.82 -12.61 -3.41
N LEU A 5 4.01 -11.29 -3.40
CA LEU A 5 3.60 -10.41 -4.49
C LEU A 5 4.40 -10.71 -5.76
N ILE A 6 5.72 -10.94 -5.62
CA ILE A 6 6.57 -11.38 -6.74
C ILE A 6 6.12 -12.74 -7.27
N ALA A 7 5.85 -13.70 -6.38
CA ALA A 7 5.41 -15.04 -6.79
C ALA A 7 4.05 -15.01 -7.52
N SER A 8 3.19 -14.04 -7.22
CA SER A 8 1.91 -13.84 -7.92
C SER A 8 2.00 -13.05 -9.22
N GLY A 9 3.19 -12.53 -9.58
CA GLY A 9 3.38 -11.72 -10.79
C GLY A 9 2.96 -10.26 -10.67
N VAL A 10 2.22 -9.87 -9.63
CA VAL A 10 1.75 -8.48 -9.42
C VAL A 10 2.85 -7.49 -9.04
N LEU A 11 4.07 -7.97 -8.76
CA LEU A 11 5.21 -7.13 -8.42
C LEU A 11 6.47 -7.69 -9.10
N GLU A 12 7.08 -6.91 -9.98
CA GLU A 12 8.26 -7.31 -10.74
C GLU A 12 9.43 -6.34 -10.53
N GLU A 13 10.66 -6.78 -10.79
CA GLU A 13 11.80 -5.86 -10.84
C GLU A 13 11.74 -5.03 -12.11
N ASN A 14 11.89 -3.71 -11.98
CA ASN A 14 11.88 -2.81 -13.13
C ASN A 14 13.09 -3.04 -14.04
N SER A 15 13.06 -2.48 -15.26
CA SER A 15 14.10 -2.69 -16.28
C SER A 15 15.53 -2.34 -15.81
N ASN A 16 15.65 -1.43 -14.85
CA ASN A 16 16.93 -0.99 -14.28
C ASN A 16 17.38 -1.81 -13.04
N LYS A 17 16.60 -2.81 -12.62
CA LYS A 17 16.83 -3.68 -11.45
C LYS A 17 17.08 -2.95 -10.14
N LYS A 18 16.54 -1.73 -10.00
CA LYS A 18 16.74 -0.89 -8.80
C LYS A 18 15.47 -0.75 -7.97
N LEU A 19 14.31 -0.89 -8.61
CA LEU A 19 13.01 -0.73 -7.98
C LEU A 19 12.10 -1.89 -8.38
N TYR A 20 11.06 -2.08 -7.59
CA TYR A 20 9.95 -2.96 -7.94
C TYR A 20 8.81 -2.14 -8.53
N GLU A 21 8.10 -2.73 -9.48
CA GLU A 21 6.97 -2.15 -10.18
C GLU A 21 5.75 -3.06 -10.02
N PHE A 22 4.61 -2.47 -9.67
CA PHE A 22 3.34 -3.19 -9.70
C PHE A 22 2.87 -3.27 -11.14
N THR A 23 2.69 -4.49 -11.64
CA THR A 23 2.29 -4.78 -13.02
C THR A 23 0.78 -4.85 -13.19
N ASP A 24 0.05 -5.06 -12.09
CA ASP A 24 -1.40 -5.15 -12.03
C ASP A 24 -1.93 -4.43 -10.78
N ASP A 25 -3.20 -4.03 -10.85
CA ASP A 25 -3.93 -3.53 -9.69
C ASP A 25 -4.05 -4.63 -8.63
N TYR A 26 -3.69 -4.31 -7.38
CA TYR A 26 -3.70 -5.27 -6.28
C TYR A 26 -4.52 -4.77 -5.09
N ILE A 27 -5.55 -5.53 -4.72
CA ILE A 27 -6.38 -5.26 -3.53
C ILE A 27 -5.71 -5.90 -2.31
N PHE A 28 -5.14 -5.05 -1.45
CA PHE A 28 -4.56 -5.49 -0.18
C PHE A 28 -5.64 -5.79 0.86
N TYR A 29 -5.40 -6.80 1.69
CA TYR A 29 -6.29 -7.19 2.79
C TYR A 29 -6.51 -6.12 3.86
N SER A 30 -5.64 -5.12 3.95
CA SER A 30 -5.83 -3.98 4.85
C SER A 30 -5.03 -2.75 4.41
N PRO A 31 -5.41 -1.54 4.86
CA PRO A 31 -4.63 -0.33 4.60
C PRO A 31 -3.18 -0.42 5.10
N SER A 32 -2.95 -1.03 6.27
CA SER A 32 -1.58 -1.21 6.80
C SER A 32 -0.76 -2.21 5.98
N TYR A 33 -1.40 -3.24 5.42
CA TYR A 33 -0.74 -4.20 4.53
C TYR A 33 -0.28 -3.51 3.23
N ALA A 34 -1.13 -2.67 2.64
CA ALA A 34 -0.77 -1.83 1.49
C ALA A 34 0.39 -0.89 1.83
N ALA A 35 0.30 -0.16 2.95
CA ALA A 35 1.32 0.82 3.33
C ALA A 35 2.68 0.15 3.57
N ALA A 36 2.70 -1.02 4.20
CA ALA A 36 3.91 -1.78 4.42
C ALA A 36 4.56 -2.30 3.12
N ALA A 37 3.77 -2.58 2.08
CA ALA A 37 4.29 -2.96 0.77
C ALA A 37 5.13 -1.85 0.13
N ILE A 38 4.71 -0.59 0.33
CA ILE A 38 5.39 0.59 -0.22
C ILE A 38 6.54 1.05 0.68
N ALA A 39 6.30 1.14 2.00
CA ALA A 39 7.27 1.67 2.96
C ALA A 39 8.42 0.70 3.29
N GLY A 40 8.28 -0.59 2.96
CA GLY A 40 9.29 -1.61 3.26
C GLY A 40 9.39 -1.98 4.75
N GLY A 41 8.36 -1.69 5.54
CA GLY A 41 8.35 -1.93 6.99
C GLY A 41 6.96 -1.81 7.60
N SER A 42 6.86 -2.08 8.90
CA SER A 42 5.59 -1.94 9.64
C SER A 42 5.23 -0.46 9.75
N VAL A 43 4.06 -0.10 9.25
CA VAL A 43 3.52 1.27 9.27
C VAL A 43 2.01 1.25 9.49
N ASN A 44 1.48 2.31 10.11
CA ASN A 44 0.05 2.43 10.36
C ASN A 44 -0.66 3.02 9.13
N GLY A 45 -1.19 2.16 8.26
CA GLY A 45 -1.82 2.61 7.02
C GLY A 45 -2.98 3.59 7.22
N ARG A 46 -3.71 3.49 8.33
CA ARG A 46 -4.81 4.42 8.64
C ARG A 46 -4.34 5.87 8.82
N ARG A 47 -3.08 6.07 9.23
CA ARG A 47 -2.47 7.40 9.40
C ARG A 47 -1.69 7.85 8.17
N GLU A 48 -1.03 6.92 7.49
CA GLU A 48 -0.13 7.25 6.36
C GLU A 48 -0.89 7.49 5.05
N TRP A 49 -2.01 6.78 4.80
CA TRP A 49 -2.83 7.04 3.62
C TRP A 49 -3.64 8.32 3.79
N LYS A 50 -3.43 9.26 2.88
CA LYS A 50 -4.08 10.57 2.91
C LYS A 50 -4.80 10.88 1.60
N TYR A 51 -5.97 11.49 1.72
CA TYR A 51 -6.74 12.03 0.62
C TYR A 51 -7.19 13.44 0.97
N LYS A 52 -6.90 14.41 0.09
CA LYS A 52 -7.22 15.84 0.29
C LYS A 52 -6.77 16.37 1.68
N GLY A 53 -5.60 15.94 2.14
CA GLY A 53 -5.00 16.40 3.40
C GLY A 53 -5.47 15.65 4.66
N LYS A 54 -6.49 14.81 4.57
CA LYS A 54 -7.01 14.00 5.69
C LYS A 54 -6.51 12.57 5.61
N ASN A 55 -6.29 11.92 6.74
CA ASN A 55 -6.00 10.49 6.82
C ASN A 55 -7.28 9.63 6.92
N LEU A 56 -7.16 8.30 6.82
CA LEU A 56 -8.33 7.40 6.82
C LEU A 56 -9.16 7.49 8.11
N ASN A 57 -8.53 7.69 9.27
CA ASN A 57 -9.29 7.85 10.53
C ASN A 57 -10.08 9.16 10.55
N GLU A 58 -9.50 10.24 10.02
CA GLU A 58 -10.17 11.54 9.94
C GLU A 58 -11.37 11.49 8.99
N MET A 59 -11.22 10.84 7.84
CA MET A 59 -12.30 10.64 6.87
C MET A 59 -13.44 9.80 7.47
N GLU A 60 -13.12 8.64 8.06
CA GLU A 60 -14.12 7.76 8.69
C GLU A 60 -14.88 8.49 9.83
N SER A 61 -14.18 9.32 10.62
CA SER A 61 -14.80 10.10 11.69
C SER A 61 -15.72 11.23 11.19
N GLU A 62 -15.56 11.66 9.94
CA GLU A 62 -16.38 12.70 9.32
C GLU A 62 -17.58 12.10 8.59
N ASP A 63 -17.41 10.94 7.94
CA ASP A 63 -18.50 10.16 7.32
C ASP A 63 -19.53 9.65 8.35
N LEU A 64 -19.11 9.44 9.60
CA LEU A 64 -19.98 9.01 10.71
C LEU A 64 -20.77 10.16 11.38
N LYS A 65 -20.60 11.40 10.95
CA LYS A 65 -21.32 12.58 11.47
C LYS A 65 -22.54 12.92 10.63
#